data_AF-A0A939GFS4-F1
#
_entry.id   AF-A0A939GFS4-F1
#
_cell.length_a   1.000
_cell.length_b   1.000
_cell.length_c   1.000
_cell.angle_alpha   90.00
_cell.angle_beta   90.00
_cell.angle_gamma   90.00
#
_symmetry.space_group_name_H-M   'P 1'
#
loop_
_entity.id
_entity.type
_entity.pdbx_description
1 polymer ?
#
loop_
_entity_poly.entity_id
_entity_poly.type
_entity_poly.pdbx_seq_one_letter_code
_entity_poly.pdbx_strand_id
1 'polypeptide(L)'
;MFRVNKGVDRPPEVLGIRGMNFIKGIGLTAIGLLVLTMIVMAIADIPAKIGFSAYFGSLFAAYTLMTRISKQYGERGFIKQRSRERQPKVVLVRDSAVYRQLRNRTTRKG
;
A
#
# COMPACT_ATOMS: atom_id res chain seq x y z
N MET A 1 11.18 0.57 -32.19
CA MET A 1 11.72 0.08 -30.89
C MET A 1 11.41 1.11 -29.80
N PHE A 2 10.55 0.80 -28.84
CA PHE A 2 10.25 1.70 -27.73
C PHE A 2 11.36 1.63 -26.67
N ARG A 3 12.14 2.71 -26.52
CA ARG A 3 13.09 2.89 -25.42
C ARG A 3 12.31 3.26 -24.15
N VAL A 4 11.96 2.26 -23.35
CA VAL A 4 11.48 2.51 -21.99
C VAL A 4 12.69 2.91 -21.15
N ASN A 5 12.81 4.21 -20.88
CA ASN A 5 13.81 4.78 -19.97
C ASN A 5 13.50 4.33 -18.53
N LYS A 6 14.13 3.24 -18.08
CA LYS A 6 14.26 2.96 -16.64
C LYS A 6 15.53 3.66 -16.19
N GLY A 7 15.35 4.78 -15.49
CA GLY A 7 16.45 5.60 -14.98
C GLY A 7 17.51 4.74 -14.28
N VAL A 8 18.76 4.97 -14.68
CA VAL A 8 20.00 4.25 -14.35
C VAL A 8 20.42 4.40 -12.87
N ASP A 9 19.60 5.03 -12.03
CA ASP A 9 20.00 5.46 -10.70
C ASP A 9 19.00 5.05 -9.61
N ARG A 10 18.47 3.83 -9.69
CA ARG A 10 17.75 3.23 -8.56
C ARG A 10 18.59 2.10 -7.99
N PRO A 11 19.09 2.23 -6.75
CA PRO A 11 19.78 1.13 -6.10
C PRO A 11 18.84 -0.09 -6.09
N PRO A 12 19.38 -1.32 -6.17
CA PRO A 12 18.61 -2.51 -5.91
C PRO A 12 18.06 -2.40 -4.49
N GLU A 13 16.81 -1.94 -4.37
CA GLU A 13 16.08 -1.90 -3.12
C GLU A 13 15.91 -3.36 -2.69
N VAL A 14 16.85 -3.83 -1.87
CA VAL A 14 16.83 -5.12 -1.21
C VAL A 14 15.45 -5.31 -0.60
N LEU A 15 14.66 -6.24 -1.17
CA LEU A 15 13.30 -6.57 -0.75
C LEU A 15 13.20 -6.92 0.76
N GLY A 16 14.32 -7.20 1.43
CA GLY A 16 14.38 -7.59 2.84
C GLY A 16 14.02 -6.49 3.85
N ILE A 17 14.29 -5.20 3.57
CA ILE A 17 14.05 -4.13 4.57
C ILE A 17 12.58 -3.68 4.56
N ARG A 18 11.85 -3.83 3.44
CA ARG A 18 10.43 -3.41 3.37
C ARG A 18 9.44 -4.44 3.90
N GLY A 19 9.78 -5.74 3.88
CA GLY A 19 9.01 -6.79 4.57
C GLY A 19 8.87 -6.56 6.09
N MET A 20 9.78 -5.78 6.68
CA MET A 20 9.73 -5.42 8.10
C MET A 20 8.51 -4.55 8.44
N ASN A 21 7.99 -3.73 7.52
CA ASN A 21 6.77 -2.96 7.77
C ASN A 21 5.53 -3.85 7.81
N PHE A 22 5.52 -4.91 6.99
CA PHE A 22 4.45 -5.90 6.98
C PHE A 22 4.46 -6.73 8.27
N ILE A 23 5.64 -7.18 8.70
CA ILE A 23 5.84 -7.89 9.97
C ILE A 23 5.46 -6.99 11.16
N LYS A 24 5.86 -5.72 11.15
CA LYS A 24 5.43 -4.72 12.16
C LYS A 24 3.92 -4.55 12.18
N GLY A 25 3.27 -4.47 11.02
CA GLY A 25 1.81 -4.36 10.92
C GLY A 25 1.09 -5.56 11.51
N ILE A 26 1.52 -6.78 11.19
CA ILE A 26 0.95 -8.01 11.76
C ILE A 26 1.22 -8.07 13.27
N GLY A 27 2.44 -7.75 13.71
CA GLY A 27 2.79 -7.76 15.14
C GLY A 27 1.95 -6.78 15.96
N LEU A 28 1.76 -5.55 15.45
CA LEU A 28 0.94 -4.53 16.12
C LEU A 28 -0.54 -4.95 16.15
N THR A 29 -1.03 -5.56 15.08
CA THR A 29 -2.39 -6.09 15.01
C THR A 29 -2.59 -7.22 16.01
N ALA A 30 -1.62 -8.14 16.14
CA ALA A 30 -1.67 -9.26 17.08
C ALA A 30 -1.70 -8.80 18.54
N ILE A 31 -0.89 -7.79 18.89
CA ILE A 31 -0.86 -7.19 20.23
C ILE A 31 -2.18 -6.46 20.51
N GLY A 32 -2.65 -5.64 19.57
CA GLY A 32 -3.92 -4.92 19.72
C GLY A 32 -5.11 -5.84 19.93
N LEU A 33 -5.20 -6.93 19.15
CA LEU A 33 -6.22 -7.96 19.30
C LEU A 33 -6.14 -8.64 20.67
N LEU A 34 -4.93 -8.90 21.17
CA LEU A 34 -4.73 -9.57 22.46
C LEU A 34 -5.25 -8.69 23.60
N VAL A 35 -4.85 -7.42 23.61
CA VAL A 35 -5.31 -6.45 24.61
C VAL A 35 -6.83 -6.30 24.56
N LEU A 36 -7.41 -6.19 23.35
CA LEU A 36 -8.86 -6.11 23.18
C LEU A 36 -9.56 -7.35 23.75
N THR A 37 -9.06 -8.56 23.44
CA THR A 37 -9.65 -9.78 23.98
C THR A 37 -9.55 -9.86 25.50
N MET A 38 -8.45 -9.41 26.11
CA MET A 38 -8.34 -9.38 27.57
C MET A 38 -9.34 -8.39 28.21
N ILE A 39 -9.53 -7.21 27.60
CA ILE A 39 -10.52 -6.23 28.08
C ILE A 39 -11.93 -6.82 28.01
N VAL A 40 -12.28 -7.45 26.89
CA VAL A 40 -13.60 -8.07 26.71
C VAL A 40 -13.82 -9.20 27.71
N MET A 41 -12.81 -10.03 27.95
CA MET A 41 -12.89 -11.11 28.93
C MET A 41 -13.05 -10.58 30.36
N ALA A 42 -12.36 -9.49 30.70
CA ALA A 42 -12.44 -8.87 32.02
C ALA A 42 -13.82 -8.23 32.29
N ILE A 43 -14.48 -7.69 31.27
CA ILE A 43 -15.79 -7.04 31.41
C ILE A 43 -16.94 -8.05 31.38
N ALA A 44 -16.86 -9.05 30.50
CA ALA A 44 -17.94 -9.99 30.24
C ALA A 44 -17.79 -11.33 30.98
N ASP A 45 -16.80 -11.46 31.86
CA ASP A 45 -16.47 -12.66 32.65
C ASP A 45 -16.41 -13.95 31.80
N ILE A 46 -15.82 -13.82 30.61
CA ILE A 46 -15.79 -14.90 29.62
C ILE A 46 -14.70 -15.91 30.01
N PRO A 47 -15.00 -17.22 30.01
CA PRO A 47 -14.01 -18.25 30.28
C PRO A 47 -12.78 -18.16 29.36
N ALA A 48 -11.60 -18.37 29.96
CA ALA A 48 -10.30 -18.31 29.28
C ALA A 48 -10.27 -19.07 27.95
N LYS A 49 -10.82 -20.29 27.95
CA LYS A 49 -10.86 -21.16 26.77
C LYS A 49 -11.59 -20.51 25.59
N ILE A 50 -12.71 -19.85 25.84
CA ILE A 50 -13.53 -19.24 24.79
C ILE A 50 -12.84 -17.98 24.27
N GLY A 51 -12.36 -17.11 25.17
CA GLY A 51 -11.67 -15.88 24.79
C GLY A 51 -10.42 -16.13 23.95
N PHE A 52 -9.56 -17.08 24.36
CA PHE A 52 -8.38 -17.43 23.58
C PHE A 52 -8.72 -18.13 22.26
N SER A 53 -9.77 -18.97 22.22
CA SER A 53 -10.21 -19.58 20.96
C SER A 53 -10.65 -18.53 19.93
N ALA A 54 -11.38 -17.50 20.38
CA ALA A 54 -11.78 -16.36 19.55
C ALA A 54 -10.57 -15.51 19.13
N TYR A 55 -9.59 -15.32 20.03
CA TYR A 55 -8.33 -14.65 19.71
C TYR A 55 -7.57 -15.35 18.58
N PHE A 56 -7.33 -16.66 18.70
CA PHE A 56 -6.61 -17.41 17.65
C PHE A 56 -7.38 -17.42 16.33
N GLY A 57 -8.71 -17.58 16.37
CA GLY A 57 -9.54 -17.54 15.17
C GLY A 57 -9.49 -16.18 14.46
N SER A 58 -9.61 -15.08 15.20
CA SER A 58 -9.53 -13.72 14.66
C SER A 58 -8.13 -13.36 14.16
N LEU A 59 -7.08 -13.79 14.86
CA LEU A 59 -5.69 -13.60 14.42
C LEU A 59 -5.41 -14.33 13.11
N PHE A 60 -5.89 -15.58 12.97
CA PHE A 60 -5.74 -16.35 11.74
C PHE A 60 -6.52 -15.74 10.57
N ALA A 61 -7.75 -15.27 10.82
CA ALA A 61 -8.53 -14.54 9.84
C ALA A 61 -7.83 -13.24 9.40
N ALA A 62 -7.31 -12.46 10.34
CA ALA A 62 -6.54 -11.25 10.03
C ALA A 62 -5.29 -11.57 9.20
N TYR A 63 -4.55 -12.61 9.57
CA TYR A 63 -3.36 -13.06 8.84
C TYR A 63 -3.67 -13.48 7.40
N THR A 64 -4.71 -14.28 7.19
CA THR A 64 -5.13 -14.73 5.85
C THR A 64 -5.59 -13.56 4.98
N LEU A 65 -6.30 -12.59 5.56
CA LEU A 65 -6.75 -11.39 4.86
C LEU A 65 -5.57 -10.48 4.50
N MET A 66 -4.63 -10.28 5.44
CA MET A 66 -3.41 -9.49 5.24
C MET A 66 -2.49 -10.11 4.17
N THR A 67 -2.34 -11.44 4.17
CA THR A 67 -1.55 -12.15 3.16
C THR A 67 -2.22 -12.13 1.79
N ARG A 68 -3.56 -12.17 1.72
CA ARG A 68 -4.31 -11.99 0.47
C ARG A 68 -4.11 -10.59 -0.11
N ILE A 69 -4.24 -9.55 0.72
CA ILE A 69 -3.97 -8.15 0.34
C ILE A 69 -2.51 -8.02 -0.12
N SER A 70 -1.57 -8.60 0.62
CA SER A 70 -0.15 -8.60 0.28
C SER A 70 0.13 -9.27 -1.06
N LYS A 71 -0.53 -10.38 -1.39
CA LYS A 71 -0.41 -11.06 -2.68
C LYS A 71 -1.07 -10.29 -3.83
N GLN A 72 -2.27 -9.73 -3.59
CA GLN A 72 -3.08 -9.06 -4.62
C GLN A 72 -2.48 -7.71 -5.02
N TYR A 73 -1.99 -6.96 -4.04
CA TYR A 73 -1.42 -5.64 -4.29
C TYR A 73 0.11 -5.69 -4.36
N GLY A 74 0.80 -6.60 -3.67
CA GLY A 74 2.25 -6.53 -3.52
C GLY A 74 2.70 -5.20 -2.90
N GLU A 75 3.96 -5.09 -2.48
CA GLU A 75 4.48 -3.81 -2.00
C GLU A 75 4.40 -2.72 -3.06
N ARG A 76 4.60 -3.09 -4.34
CA ARG A 76 4.57 -2.15 -5.46
C ARG A 76 3.16 -1.73 -5.88
N GLY A 77 2.15 -2.60 -5.75
CA GLY A 77 0.77 -2.25 -6.09
C GLY A 77 0.05 -1.51 -4.97
N PHE A 78 0.38 -1.77 -3.69
CA PHE A 78 -0.16 -0.97 -2.58
C PHE A 78 0.38 0.48 -2.64
N ILE A 79 1.69 0.65 -2.93
CA ILE A 79 2.27 1.98 -3.16
C ILE A 79 1.68 2.62 -4.41
N LYS A 80 1.53 1.88 -5.52
CA LYS A 80 0.88 2.41 -6.74
C LYS A 80 -0.57 2.81 -6.52
N GLN A 81 -1.33 2.06 -5.73
CA GLN A 81 -2.72 2.37 -5.43
C GLN A 81 -2.85 3.61 -4.56
N ARG A 82 -2.04 3.69 -3.50
CA ARG A 82 -1.98 4.88 -2.65
C ARG A 82 -1.50 6.13 -3.41
N SER A 83 -0.57 5.96 -4.35
CA SER A 83 -0.16 7.03 -5.26
C SER A 83 -1.26 7.40 -6.28
N ARG A 84 -2.04 6.43 -6.77
CA ARG A 84 -3.20 6.69 -7.64
C ARG A 84 -4.30 7.47 -6.92
N GLU A 85 -4.56 7.16 -5.66
CA GLU A 85 -5.53 7.88 -4.82
C GLU A 85 -5.09 9.34 -4.56
N ARG A 86 -3.78 9.59 -4.55
CA ARG A 86 -3.20 10.94 -4.39
C ARG A 86 -3.01 11.69 -5.71
N GLN A 87 -3.30 11.09 -6.86
CA GLN A 87 -3.19 11.77 -8.14
C GLN A 87 -4.42 12.63 -8.42
N PRO A 88 -4.24 13.85 -8.96
CA PRO A 88 -5.36 14.70 -9.35
C PRO A 88 -6.19 13.97 -10.42
N LYS A 89 -7.50 13.83 -10.16
CA LYS A 89 -8.46 13.14 -11.07
C LYS A 89 -8.47 13.74 -12.46
N VAL A 90 -8.14 15.02 -12.58
CA VAL A 90 -8.06 15.73 -13.86
C VAL A 90 -6.81 16.60 -13.86
N VAL A 91 -5.89 16.32 -14.76
CA VAL A 91 -4.80 17.25 -15.09
C VAL A 91 -5.31 18.15 -16.21
N LEU A 92 -5.92 19.28 -15.84
CA LEU A 92 -6.30 20.31 -16.80
C LEU A 92 -5.06 21.10 -17.20
N VAL A 93 -4.46 20.75 -18.34
CA VAL A 93 -3.41 21.56 -18.96
C VAL A 93 -4.09 22.76 -19.62
N ARG A 94 -4.34 23.82 -18.85
CA ARG A 94 -4.93 25.07 -19.35
C ARG A 94 -3.96 25.91 -20.15
N ASP A 95 -2.67 25.82 -19.84
CA ASP A 95 -1.66 26.65 -20.50
C ASP A 95 -0.77 25.81 -21.42
N SER A 96 -1.02 25.96 -22.71
CA SER A 96 -0.34 25.26 -23.79
C SER A 96 0.92 26.01 -24.24
N ALA A 97 1.59 26.74 -23.34
CA ALA A 97 2.83 27.47 -23.64
C ALA A 97 3.88 26.57 -24.34
N VAL A 98 3.97 25.30 -23.93
CA VAL A 98 4.82 24.27 -24.56
C VAL A 98 4.39 23.98 -26.00
N TYR A 99 3.09 23.84 -26.27
CA TYR A 99 2.57 23.61 -27.63
C TYR A 99 2.63 24.87 -28.52
N ARG A 100 2.57 26.06 -27.92
CA ARG A 100 2.70 27.34 -28.63
C ARG A 100 4.10 27.50 -29.24
N GLN A 101 5.14 27.05 -28.53
CA GLN A 101 6.51 27.03 -29.07
C GLN A 101 6.69 26.01 -30.20
N LEU A 102 6.03 24.85 -30.11
CA LEU A 102 6.01 23.86 -31.18
C LEU A 102 5.28 24.37 -32.44
N ARG A 103 4.13 25.06 -32.28
CA ARG A 103 3.37 25.63 -33.40
C ARG A 103 4.15 26.71 -34.16
N ASN A 104 4.90 27.55 -33.45
CA ASN A 104 5.66 28.65 -34.04
C ASN A 104 6.91 28.19 -34.80
N ARG A 105 7.42 26.98 -34.55
CA ARG A 105 8.54 26.41 -35.31
C ARG A 105 8.12 25.87 -36.67
N THR A 106 6.89 25.38 -36.80
CA THR A 106 6.37 24.81 -38.06
C THR A 106 6.04 25.89 -39.08
N THR A 107 5.53 27.05 -38.65
CA THR A 107 5.21 28.17 -39.55
C THR A 107 6.43 28.97 -40.04
N ARG A 108 7.62 28.78 -39.45
CA ARG A 108 8.85 29.48 -39.88
C ARG A 108 9.64 28.72 -40.95
N LYS A 109 9.11 27.61 -41.46
CA LYS A 109 9.72 26.73 -42.48
C LYS A 109 8.90 26.63 -43.78
N GLY A 110 7.98 27.57 -43.99
CA GLY A 110 7.27 27.76 -45.26
C GLY A 110 7.83 28.97 -45.99
#